data_AF-A0A8T7LBQ7-F1
#
_entry.id   AF-A0A8T7LBQ7-F1
#
_cell.length_a   1.000
_cell.length_b   1.000
_cell.length_c   1.000
_cell.angle_alpha   90.00
_cell.angle_beta   90.00
_cell.angle_gamma   90.00
#
_symmetry.space_group_name_H-M   'P 1'
#
loop_
_entity.id
_entity.type
_entity.pdbx_description
1 polymer ?
#
loop_
_entity_poly.entity_id
_entity_poly.type
_entity_poly.pdbx_seq_one_letter_code
_entity_poly.pdbx_strand_id
1 'polypeptide(L)'
;MSQLDPVTLKRELALKQALDTQLDALVQRANRAVLVLEKSRMEESGLRNLLNTAMESGSFEVTANFIRYQIGRSRETWQSFGHHVIDDLYALGKEPTEDVIAALKERQIENAESLKSRIHVRLMQLYLGYANRAFVFAKKTGDFERLREVSSGA
;
A
#
# COMPACT_ATOMS: atom_id res chain seq x y z
N MET A 1 -13.45 -25.08 13.28
CA MET A 1 -13.54 -23.80 12.54
C MET A 1 -14.88 -23.19 12.90
N SER A 2 -14.89 -22.09 13.67
CA SER A 2 -16.15 -21.40 13.99
C SER A 2 -16.72 -20.82 12.70
N GLN A 3 -17.96 -21.18 12.33
CA GLN A 3 -18.65 -20.50 11.23
C GLN A 3 -18.83 -19.04 11.64
N LEU A 4 -18.28 -18.11 10.84
CA LEU A 4 -18.51 -16.68 11.05
C LEU A 4 -20.01 -16.41 10.92
N ASP A 5 -20.54 -15.59 11.82
CA ASP A 5 -21.95 -15.21 11.74
C ASP A 5 -22.23 -14.41 10.45
N PRO A 6 -23.46 -14.45 9.93
CA PRO A 6 -23.81 -13.80 8.65
C PRO A 6 -23.52 -12.30 8.60
N VAL A 7 -23.58 -11.59 9.74
CA VAL A 7 -23.33 -10.15 9.80
C VAL A 7 -21.84 -9.87 9.64
N THR A 8 -20.99 -10.63 10.32
CA THR A 8 -19.54 -10.56 10.16
C THR A 8 -19.13 -10.89 8.72
N LEU A 9 -19.71 -11.93 8.11
CA LEU A 9 -19.41 -12.30 6.73
C LEU A 9 -19.81 -11.19 5.75
N LYS A 10 -21.00 -10.60 5.91
CA LYS A 10 -21.47 -9.47 5.10
C LYS A 10 -20.51 -8.28 5.21
N ARG A 11 -20.06 -7.96 6.42
CA ARG A 11 -19.12 -6.85 6.69
C ARG A 11 -17.76 -7.10 6.01
N GLU A 12 -17.19 -8.28 6.16
CA GLU A 12 -15.89 -8.63 5.55
C GLU A 12 -15.95 -8.62 4.03
N LEU A 13 -17.04 -9.14 3.44
CA LEU A 13 -17.24 -9.08 1.99
C LEU A 13 -17.39 -7.64 1.48
N ALA A 14 -18.17 -6.82 2.19
CA ALA A 14 -18.35 -5.42 1.83
C ALA A 14 -17.03 -4.64 1.92
N LEU A 15 -16.24 -4.88 2.96
CA LEU A 15 -14.91 -4.29 3.13
C LEU A 15 -13.97 -4.70 2.01
N LYS A 16 -13.91 -5.99 1.68
CA LYS A 16 -13.08 -6.47 0.58
C LYS A 16 -13.45 -5.78 -0.74
N GLN A 17 -14.74 -5.76 -1.08
CA GLN A 17 -15.21 -5.14 -2.31
C GLN A 17 -14.96 -3.63 -2.34
N ALA A 18 -15.09 -2.93 -1.21
CA ALA A 18 -14.78 -1.51 -1.13
C ALA A 18 -13.27 -1.24 -1.34
N LEU A 19 -12.40 -2.06 -0.74
CA LEU A 19 -10.95 -2.01 -1.00
C LEU A 19 -10.62 -2.34 -2.46
N ASP A 20 -11.34 -3.28 -3.08
CA ASP A 20 -11.12 -3.69 -4.46
C ASP A 20 -11.35 -2.52 -5.44
N THR A 21 -12.21 -1.53 -5.09
CA THR A 21 -12.39 -0.31 -5.90
C THR A 21 -11.16 0.61 -5.92
N GLN A 22 -10.25 0.45 -4.97
CA GLN A 22 -9.04 1.28 -4.85
C GLN A 22 -7.84 0.67 -5.58
N LEU A 23 -7.93 -0.55 -6.09
CA LEU A 23 -6.75 -1.29 -6.56
C LEU A 23 -6.02 -0.61 -7.72
N ASP A 24 -6.75 -0.08 -8.70
CA ASP A 24 -6.11 0.59 -9.85
C ASP A 24 -5.33 1.83 -9.41
N ALA A 25 -5.92 2.66 -8.54
CA ALA A 25 -5.25 3.82 -7.96
C ALA A 25 -4.03 3.41 -7.11
N LEU A 26 -4.13 2.32 -6.33
CA LEU A 26 -3.00 1.80 -5.55
C LEU A 26 -1.87 1.29 -6.44
N VAL A 27 -2.19 0.59 -7.54
CA VAL A 27 -1.19 0.12 -8.52
C VAL A 27 -0.48 1.30 -9.18
N GLN A 28 -1.23 2.33 -9.59
CA GLN A 28 -0.64 3.53 -10.17
C GLN A 28 0.30 4.25 -9.19
N ARG A 29 -0.13 4.46 -7.94
CA ARG A 29 0.71 5.05 -6.89
C ARG A 29 1.97 4.21 -6.65
N ALA A 30 1.81 2.90 -6.53
CA ALA A 30 2.91 1.97 -6.33
C ALA A 30 3.93 2.02 -7.48
N ASN A 31 3.47 2.06 -8.73
CA ASN A 31 4.36 2.18 -9.89
C ASN A 31 5.12 3.50 -9.87
N ARG A 32 4.46 4.63 -9.55
CA ARG A 32 5.12 5.94 -9.40
C ARG A 32 6.20 5.93 -8.33
N ALA A 33 5.93 5.31 -7.18
CA ALA A 33 6.93 5.15 -6.13
C ALA A 33 8.13 4.31 -6.61
N VAL A 34 7.88 3.23 -7.34
CA VAL A 34 8.94 2.37 -7.89
C VAL A 34 9.77 3.06 -8.97
N LEU A 35 9.19 3.97 -9.77
CA LEU A 35 9.95 4.73 -10.76
C LEU A 35 11.08 5.57 -10.14
N VAL A 36 10.92 6.00 -8.89
CA VAL A 36 11.99 6.69 -8.13
C VAL A 36 13.24 5.81 -7.96
N LEU A 37 13.09 4.48 -8.05
CA LEU A 37 14.16 3.51 -7.87
C LEU A 37 14.92 3.15 -9.15
N GLU A 38 14.53 3.65 -10.33
CA GLU A 38 15.11 3.26 -11.62
C GLU A 38 16.64 3.30 -11.66
N LYS A 39 17.23 4.35 -11.07
CA LYS A 39 18.69 4.55 -11.02
C LYS A 39 19.30 4.25 -9.65
N SER A 40 18.50 3.67 -8.75
CA SER A 40 18.93 3.37 -7.39
C SER A 40 19.67 2.03 -7.30
N ARG A 41 20.47 1.87 -6.25
CA ARG A 41 21.07 0.58 -5.85
C ARG A 41 20.14 -0.25 -4.95
N MET A 42 18.84 0.00 -5.01
CA MET A 42 17.87 -0.75 -4.23
C MET A 42 17.87 -2.21 -4.66
N GLU A 43 17.78 -3.12 -3.70
CA GLU A 43 17.68 -4.56 -3.95
C GLU A 43 16.30 -5.09 -3.61
N GLU A 44 15.87 -6.18 -4.25
CA GLU A 44 14.54 -6.79 -4.03
C GLU A 44 14.29 -7.10 -2.54
N SER A 45 15.36 -7.46 -1.82
CA SER A 45 15.31 -7.69 -0.38
C SER A 45 14.89 -6.46 0.43
N GLY A 46 15.21 -5.24 -0.04
CA GLY A 46 14.83 -4.00 0.62
C GLY A 46 13.31 -3.80 0.66
N LEU A 47 12.65 -3.90 -0.51
CA LEU A 47 11.19 -3.76 -0.60
C LEU A 47 10.46 -4.95 0.01
N ARG A 48 11.00 -6.18 -0.14
CA ARG A 48 10.44 -7.36 0.51
C ARG A 48 10.45 -7.24 2.03
N ASN A 49 11.55 -6.75 2.62
CA ASN A 49 11.64 -6.54 4.06
C ASN A 49 10.68 -5.44 4.54
N LEU A 50 10.54 -4.35 3.78
CA LEU A 50 9.55 -3.31 4.08
C LEU A 50 8.12 -3.87 4.08
N LEU A 51 7.76 -4.65 3.06
CA LEU A 51 6.46 -5.31 2.97
C LEU A 51 6.23 -6.25 4.17
N ASN A 52 7.22 -7.08 4.49
CA ASN A 52 7.13 -7.99 5.63
C ASN A 52 6.92 -7.24 6.95
N THR A 53 7.65 -6.14 7.18
CA THR A 53 7.46 -5.29 8.36
C THR A 53 6.03 -4.73 8.44
N ALA A 54 5.45 -4.30 7.31
CA ALA A 54 4.07 -3.82 7.27
C ALA A 54 3.02 -4.93 7.50
N MET A 55 3.29 -6.14 7.00
CA MET A 55 2.42 -7.30 7.21
C MET A 55 2.44 -7.80 8.64
N GLU A 56 3.63 -7.86 9.27
CA GLU A 56 3.83 -8.35 10.63
C GLU A 56 3.33 -7.36 11.69
N SER A 57 3.64 -6.07 11.51
CA SER A 57 3.29 -5.06 12.51
C SER A 57 1.83 -4.60 12.42
N GLY A 58 1.24 -4.59 11.22
CA GLY A 58 -0.06 -3.99 10.98
C GLY A 58 -0.17 -2.53 11.46
N SER A 59 0.95 -1.79 11.48
CA SER A 59 1.03 -0.45 12.07
C SER A 59 1.74 0.52 11.15
N PHE A 60 1.05 1.60 10.81
CA PHE A 60 1.61 2.70 10.03
C PHE A 60 2.90 3.25 10.64
N GLU A 61 2.91 3.53 11.95
CA GLU A 61 4.07 4.15 12.60
C GLU A 61 5.29 3.23 12.64
N VAL A 62 5.07 1.92 12.84
CA VAL A 62 6.17 0.94 12.80
C VAL A 62 6.76 0.85 11.39
N THR A 63 5.90 0.79 10.37
CA THR A 63 6.32 0.79 8.96
C THR A 63 7.05 2.08 8.58
N ALA A 64 6.52 3.25 8.94
CA ALA A 64 7.15 4.54 8.68
C ALA A 64 8.50 4.66 9.40
N ASN A 65 8.59 4.19 10.65
CA ASN A 65 9.83 4.21 11.39
C ASN A 65 10.88 3.25 10.80
N PHE A 66 10.48 2.09 10.28
CA PHE A 66 11.38 1.22 9.52
C PHE A 66 11.97 1.96 8.31
N ILE A 67 11.16 2.68 7.55
CA ILE A 67 11.63 3.46 6.40
C ILE A 67 12.61 4.55 6.85
N ARG A 68 12.29 5.30 7.91
CA ARG A 68 13.18 6.32 8.49
C ARG A 68 14.52 5.73 8.91
N TYR A 69 14.51 4.55 9.53
CA TYR A 69 15.71 3.81 9.87
C TYR A 69 16.53 3.43 8.64
N GLN A 70 15.90 2.94 7.56
CA GLN A 70 16.61 2.61 6.31
C GLN A 70 17.22 3.85 5.65
N ILE A 71 16.53 5.01 5.70
CA ILE A 71 17.07 6.29 5.24
C ILE A 71 18.34 6.66 6.03
N GLY A 72 18.33 6.49 7.35
CA GLY A 72 19.50 6.76 8.19
C GLY A 72 20.67 5.82 7.92
N ARG A 73 20.39 4.55 7.63
CA ARG A 73 21.41 3.51 7.38
C ARG A 73 22.03 3.56 5.98
N SER A 74 21.21 3.80 4.96
CA SER A 74 21.60 3.71 3.55
C SER A 74 20.96 4.84 2.74
N ARG A 75 21.33 6.08 3.11
CA ARG A 75 20.71 7.31 2.59
C ARG A 75 20.64 7.38 1.07
N GLU A 76 21.74 7.07 0.36
CA GLU A 76 21.80 7.13 -1.11
C GLU A 76 20.77 6.21 -1.79
N THR A 77 20.44 5.09 -1.16
CA THR A 77 19.49 4.11 -1.70
C THR A 77 18.05 4.44 -1.32
N TRP A 78 17.83 4.92 -0.08
CA TRP A 78 16.49 5.02 0.49
C TRP A 78 15.92 6.43 0.54
N GLN A 79 16.72 7.49 0.45
CA GLN A 79 16.23 8.83 0.78
C GLN A 79 15.04 9.26 -0.10
N SER A 80 15.17 9.21 -1.41
CA SER A 80 14.10 9.68 -2.31
C SER A 80 12.88 8.75 -2.25
N PHE A 81 13.09 7.44 -2.36
CA PHE A 81 12.04 6.44 -2.31
C PHE A 81 11.32 6.40 -0.97
N GLY A 82 12.07 6.44 0.13
CA GLY A 82 11.54 6.33 1.48
C GLY A 82 10.64 7.50 1.86
N HIS A 83 11.04 8.74 1.57
CA HIS A 83 10.15 9.88 1.79
C HIS A 83 8.89 9.80 0.93
N HIS A 84 9.03 9.47 -0.36
CA HIS A 84 7.90 9.30 -1.26
C HIS A 84 6.89 8.26 -0.76
N VAL A 85 7.39 7.09 -0.33
CA VAL A 85 6.56 6.04 0.27
C VAL A 85 5.88 6.54 1.55
N ILE A 86 6.59 7.22 2.45
CA ILE A 86 5.99 7.75 3.69
C ILE A 86 4.84 8.72 3.36
N ASP A 87 5.03 9.61 2.39
CA ASP A 87 4.01 10.56 1.96
C ASP A 87 2.78 9.85 1.38
N ASP A 88 2.99 8.83 0.54
CA ASP A 88 1.92 7.97 0.04
C ASP A 88 1.16 7.27 1.18
N LEU A 89 1.89 6.68 2.14
CA LEU A 89 1.29 5.98 3.27
C LEU A 89 0.44 6.93 4.14
N TYR A 90 0.89 8.17 4.35
CA TYR A 90 0.07 9.20 5.01
C TYR A 90 -1.17 9.57 4.17
N ALA A 91 -1.02 9.73 2.85
CA ALA A 91 -2.12 10.07 1.96
C ALA A 91 -3.20 8.98 1.91
N LEU A 92 -2.81 7.70 1.98
CA LEU A 92 -3.74 6.57 2.05
C LEU A 92 -4.65 6.61 3.28
N GLY A 93 -4.20 7.23 4.39
CA GLY A 93 -4.99 7.41 5.61
C GLY A 93 -6.02 8.55 5.53
N LYS A 94 -6.09 9.26 4.41
CA LYS A 94 -7.02 10.37 4.15
C LYS A 94 -8.10 9.92 3.16
N GLU A 95 -8.22 10.60 2.01
CA GLU A 95 -9.27 10.38 1.02
C GLU A 95 -9.49 8.90 0.66
N PRO A 96 -8.48 8.06 0.36
CA PRO A 96 -8.72 6.66 0.02
C PRO A 96 -9.36 5.84 1.15
N THR A 97 -9.03 6.17 2.41
CA THR A 97 -9.67 5.54 3.57
C THR A 97 -11.11 6.04 3.73
N GLU A 98 -11.34 7.33 3.54
CA GLU A 98 -12.70 7.92 3.59
C GLU A 98 -13.60 7.38 2.48
N ASP A 99 -13.09 7.17 1.27
CA ASP A 99 -13.83 6.58 0.15
C ASP A 99 -14.30 5.15 0.46
N VAL A 100 -13.42 4.34 1.07
CA VAL A 100 -13.78 2.98 1.51
C VAL A 100 -14.84 3.05 2.62
N ILE A 101 -14.73 3.98 3.56
CA ILE A 101 -15.74 4.18 4.63
C ILE A 101 -17.08 4.61 4.02
N ALA A 102 -17.09 5.53 3.05
CA ALA A 102 -18.28 5.97 2.34
C ALA A 102 -18.97 4.79 1.62
N ALA A 103 -18.20 3.99 0.87
CA ALA A 103 -18.73 2.80 0.20
C ALA A 103 -19.31 1.77 1.18
N LEU A 104 -18.76 1.65 2.39
CA LEU A 104 -19.29 0.80 3.45
C LEU A 104 -20.62 1.34 4.02
N LYS A 105 -20.70 2.66 4.22
CA LYS A 105 -21.94 3.33 4.68
C LYS A 105 -23.07 3.18 3.67
N GLU A 106 -22.79 3.35 2.37
CA GLU A 106 -23.77 3.11 1.29
C GLU A 106 -24.34 1.70 1.31
N ARG A 107 -23.54 0.73 1.75
CA ARG A 107 -23.92 -0.68 1.89
C ARG A 107 -24.55 -1.03 3.24
N GLN A 108 -24.87 -0.01 4.03
CA GLN A 108 -25.50 -0.12 5.35
C GLN A 108 -24.67 -0.98 6.32
N ILE A 109 -23.34 -0.86 6.26
CA ILE A 109 -22.46 -1.46 7.24
C ILE A 109 -22.41 -0.55 8.47
N GLU A 110 -22.99 -1.02 9.57
CA GLU A 110 -22.96 -0.32 10.85
C GLU A 110 -21.52 -0.14 11.36
N ASN A 111 -21.28 0.96 12.06
CA ASN A 111 -19.99 1.30 12.67
C ASN A 111 -18.80 1.27 11.69
N ALA A 112 -19.02 1.60 10.40
CA ALA A 112 -17.95 1.63 9.39
C ALA A 112 -16.74 2.50 9.81
N GLU A 113 -16.98 3.60 10.53
CA GLU A 113 -15.92 4.47 11.09
C GLU A 113 -14.94 3.73 12.02
N SER A 114 -15.41 2.75 12.77
CA SER A 114 -14.56 1.94 13.65
C SER A 114 -13.51 1.12 12.88
N LEU A 115 -13.71 0.93 11.57
CA LEU A 115 -12.79 0.20 10.69
C LEU A 115 -11.71 1.10 10.10
N LYS A 116 -11.72 2.41 10.33
CA LYS A 116 -10.80 3.38 9.72
C LYS A 116 -9.33 2.97 9.82
N SER A 117 -8.85 2.66 11.03
CA SER A 117 -7.47 2.22 11.24
C SER A 117 -7.15 0.92 10.50
N ARG A 118 -8.10 -0.02 10.47
CA ARG A 118 -7.94 -1.29 9.75
C ARG A 118 -7.91 -1.10 8.24
N ILE A 119 -8.73 -0.21 7.71
CA ILE A 119 -8.77 0.16 6.29
C ILE A 119 -7.44 0.78 5.88
N HIS A 120 -6.97 1.78 6.64
CA HIS A 120 -5.69 2.44 6.36
C HIS A 120 -4.53 1.45 6.32
N VAL A 121 -4.42 0.57 7.33
CA VAL A 121 -3.41 -0.49 7.35
C VAL A 121 -3.53 -1.42 6.15
N ARG A 122 -4.76 -1.78 5.76
CA ARG A 122 -4.97 -2.68 4.62
C ARG A 122 -4.60 -2.03 3.28
N LEU A 123 -4.91 -0.76 3.09
CA LEU A 123 -4.50 0.02 1.92
C LEU A 123 -2.97 0.13 1.85
N MET A 124 -2.30 0.43 2.97
CA MET A 124 -0.84 0.43 3.07
C MET A 124 -0.23 -0.91 2.65
N GLN A 125 -0.75 -2.02 3.18
CA GLN A 125 -0.25 -3.37 2.85
C GLN A 125 -0.45 -3.71 1.36
N LEU A 126 -1.61 -3.37 0.80
CA LEU A 126 -1.89 -3.56 -0.62
C LEU A 126 -0.92 -2.74 -1.49
N TYR A 127 -0.78 -1.45 -1.19
CA TYR A 127 0.15 -0.54 -1.86
C TYR A 127 1.59 -1.08 -1.84
N LEU A 128 2.12 -1.44 -0.67
CA LEU A 128 3.47 -2.00 -0.55
C LEU A 128 3.61 -3.35 -1.27
N GLY A 129 2.54 -4.15 -1.29
CA GLY A 129 2.48 -5.39 -2.06
C GLY A 129 2.56 -5.17 -3.58
N TYR A 130 1.89 -4.13 -4.09
CA TYR A 130 2.00 -3.73 -5.49
C TYR A 130 3.37 -3.13 -5.80
N ALA A 131 3.91 -2.27 -4.92
CA ALA A 131 5.25 -1.69 -5.10
C ALA A 131 6.33 -2.78 -5.16
N ASN A 132 6.27 -3.76 -4.26
CA ASN A 132 7.18 -4.90 -4.27
C ASN A 132 7.10 -5.69 -5.59
N ARG A 133 5.89 -5.98 -6.09
CA ARG A 133 5.71 -6.70 -7.36
C ARG A 133 6.20 -5.91 -8.57
N ALA A 134 5.88 -4.61 -8.63
CA ALA A 134 6.31 -3.71 -9.71
C ALA A 134 7.84 -3.59 -9.74
N PHE A 135 8.49 -3.46 -8.59
CA PHE A 135 9.94 -3.38 -8.52
C PHE A 135 10.63 -4.68 -8.92
N VAL A 136 10.13 -5.84 -8.45
CA VAL A 136 10.64 -7.15 -8.87
C VAL A 136 10.51 -7.34 -10.37
N PHE A 137 9.38 -6.95 -10.95
CA PHE A 137 9.19 -6.96 -12.41
C PHE A 137 10.26 -6.11 -13.10
N ALA A 138 10.35 -4.82 -12.76
CA ALA A 138 11.27 -3.88 -13.42
C ALA A 138 12.74 -4.26 -13.25
N LYS A 139 13.15 -4.79 -12.09
CA LYS A 139 14.51 -5.32 -11.87
C LYS A 139 14.81 -6.52 -12.76
N LYS A 140 13.86 -7.45 -12.91
CA LYS A 140 14.06 -8.68 -13.70
C LYS A 140 14.02 -8.46 -15.20
N THR A 141 13.21 -7.52 -15.67
CA THR A 141 13.07 -7.21 -17.10
C THR A 141 13.98 -6.08 -17.55
N GLY A 142 14.47 -5.26 -16.63
CA GLY A 142 15.15 -3.99 -16.94
C GLY A 142 14.19 -2.91 -17.46
N ASP A 143 12.88 -3.12 -17.35
CA ASP A 143 11.86 -2.30 -18.01
C ASP A 143 11.07 -1.45 -17.00
N PHE A 144 11.62 -0.28 -16.67
CA PHE A 144 10.91 0.75 -15.90
C PHE A 144 9.95 1.58 -16.77
N GLU A 145 10.11 1.60 -18.10
CA GLU A 145 9.20 2.31 -19.01
C GLU A 145 7.79 1.73 -18.94
N ARG A 146 7.67 0.40 -18.87
CA ARG A 146 6.37 -0.25 -18.73
C ARG A 146 5.61 0.16 -17.48
N LEU A 147 6.33 0.51 -16.40
CA LEU A 147 5.71 1.07 -15.19
C LEU A 147 5.20 2.50 -15.41
N ARG A 148 5.88 3.30 -16.24
CA ARG A 148 5.45 4.67 -16.61
C ARG A 148 4.16 4.65 -17.41
N GLU A 149 4.04 3.74 -18.38
CA GLU A 149 2.82 3.62 -19.21
C GLU A 149 1.57 3.42 -18.35
N VAL A 150 1.64 2.51 -17.38
CA VAL A 150 0.54 2.26 -16.43
C VAL A 150 0.28 3.45 -15.52
N SER A 151 1.33 4.21 -15.16
CA SER A 151 1.23 5.37 -14.26
C SER A 151 0.69 6.63 -14.94
N SER A 152 0.78 6.69 -16.29
CA SER A 152 0.41 7.82 -17.14
C SER A 152 -0.94 7.64 -17.82
N GLY A 153 -1.54 6.45 -17.76
CA GLY A 153 -2.90 6.18 -18.20
C GLY A 153 -3.94 6.72 -17.21
N ALA A 154 -4.24 8.01 -17.33
CA ALA A 154 -5.45 8.67 -16.81
C ALA A 154 -5.93 9.69 -17.85
#